data_AF-A0A6J6AKG1-F1
#
_entry.id   AF-A0A6J6AKG1-F1
#
_cell.length_a   1.000
_cell.length_b   1.000
_cell.length_c   1.000
_cell.angle_alpha   90.00
_cell.angle_beta   90.00
_cell.angle_gamma   90.00
#
_symmetry.space_group_name_H-M   'P 1'
#
loop_
_entity.id
_entity.type
_entity.pdbx_description
1 polymer ?
#
loop_
_entity_poly.entity_id
_entity_poly.type
_entity_poly.pdbx_seq_one_letter_code
_entity_poly.pdbx_strand_id
1 'polypeptide(L)' 'MRILASNIETGEEFDSIQIAYSSEEEMISLILWHLDDVVVLGPESLKRSVIEALSQLVEIHG' A
#
# COMPACT_ATOMS: atom_id res chain seq x y z
N MET A 1 -8.35 1.65 -4.59
CA MET A 1 -8.32 1.38 -3.13
C MET A 1 -9.52 1.95 -2.34
N ARG A 2 -10.03 3.16 -2.66
CA ARG A 2 -11.07 3.88 -1.90
C ARG A 2 -12.34 3.09 -1.55
N ILE A 3 -12.81 2.17 -2.41
CA ILE A 3 -14.01 1.34 -2.15
C ILE A 3 -13.85 0.38 -0.95
N LEU A 4 -12.62 0.08 -0.56
CA LEU A 4 -12.31 -0.82 0.56
C LEU A 4 -12.12 -0.04 1.88
N ALA A 5 -12.20 1.29 1.84
CA ALA A 5 -11.89 2.15 2.96
C ALA A 5 -13.02 2.13 4.00
N SER A 6 -12.65 1.94 5.26
CA SER A 6 -13.50 2.13 6.43
C SER A 6 -13.55 3.58 6.90
N ASN A 7 -12.53 4.37 6.56
CA ASN A 7 -12.46 5.81 6.79
C ASN A 7 -11.71 6.48 5.62
N ILE A 8 -12.14 7.67 5.22
CA ILE A 8 -11.56 8.47 4.14
C ILE A 8 -11.43 9.91 4.64
N GLU A 9 -10.21 10.42 4.65
CA GLU A 9 -9.88 11.82 4.88
C GLU A 9 -9.35 12.40 3.57
N THR A 10 -10.08 13.35 2.98
CA THR A 10 -9.70 13.95 1.70
C THR A 10 -8.60 14.99 1.86
N GLY A 11 -7.53 14.84 1.09
CA GLY A 11 -6.42 15.80 0.98
C GLY A 11 -6.36 16.45 -0.39
N GLU A 12 -5.42 17.39 -0.55
CA GLU A 12 -5.24 18.14 -1.81
C GLU A 12 -4.62 17.28 -2.93
N GLU A 13 -3.68 16.41 -2.58
CA GLU A 13 -2.96 15.53 -3.52
C GLU A 13 -3.40 14.06 -3.37
N PHE A 14 -3.55 13.60 -2.13
CA PHE A 14 -3.98 12.23 -1.81
C PHE A 14 -5.14 12.23 -0.81
N ASP A 15 -6.08 11.31 -1.00
CA ASP A 15 -6.98 10.86 0.07
C ASP A 15 -6.20 9.94 1.02
N SER A 16 -6.26 10.20 2.33
CA SER A 16 -5.83 9.23 3.35
C SER A 16 -6.99 8.28 3.64
N ILE A 17 -6.72 6.97 3.59
CA ILE A 17 -7.75 5.95 3.80
C ILE A 17 -7.31 4.91 4.82
N GLN A 18 -8.26 4.40 5.59
CA GLN A 18 -8.05 3.26 6.50
C GLN A 18 -8.72 2.02 5.92
N ILE A 19 -7.93 0.99 5.63
CA ILE A 19 -8.43 -0.29 5.12
C ILE A 19 -8.11 -1.36 6.15
N ALA A 20 -9.15 -2.06 6.61
CA ALA A 20 -8.96 -3.28 7.38
C ALA A 20 -8.59 -4.42 6.43
N TYR A 21 -7.56 -5.19 6.79
CA TYR A 21 -7.10 -6.35 6.02
C TYR A 21 -6.78 -7.50 6.97
N SER A 22 -7.03 -8.72 6.51
CA SER A 22 -6.75 -9.95 7.25
C SER A 22 -5.49 -10.68 6.76
N SER A 23 -4.98 -10.31 5.59
CA SER A 23 -3.78 -10.89 4.97
C SER A 23 -2.84 -9.78 4.53
N GLU A 24 -1.64 -9.76 5.10
CA GLU A 24 -0.59 -8.81 4.73
C GLU A 24 -0.09 -9.06 3.30
N GLU A 25 -0.03 -10.33 2.86
CA GLU A 25 0.37 -10.71 1.50
C GLU A 25 -0.62 -10.18 0.45
N GLU A 26 -1.93 -10.32 0.69
CA GLU A 26 -2.96 -9.80 -0.22
C GLU A 26 -2.91 -8.27 -0.25
N MET A 27 -2.71 -7.62 0.90
CA MET A 27 -2.59 -6.17 0.98
C MET A 27 -1.34 -5.67 0.22
N ILE A 28 -0.19 -6.31 0.39
CA ILE A 28 1.04 -5.99 -0.35
C ILE A 28 0.79 -6.16 -1.86
N SER A 29 0.19 -7.28 -2.28
CA SER A 29 -0.11 -7.52 -3.71
C SER A 29 -0.99 -6.42 -4.31
N LEU A 30 -1.99 -5.97 -3.53
CA LEU A 30 -2.90 -4.90 -3.93
C LEU A 30 -2.21 -3.53 -3.97
N ILE A 31 -1.29 -3.25 -3.06
CA ILE A 31 -0.45 -2.04 -3.08
C ILE A 31 0.48 -2.05 -4.30
N LEU A 32 1.17 -3.16 -4.55
CA LEU A 32 2.07 -3.32 -5.69
C LEU A 32 1.35 -3.23 -7.05
N TRP A 33 0.05 -3.53 -7.09
CA TRP A 33 -0.77 -3.30 -8.29
C TRP A 33 -0.94 -1.81 -8.61
N HIS A 34 -0.92 -0.94 -7.59
CA HIS A 34 -1.13 0.49 -7.72
C HIS A 34 0.17 1.32 -7.76
N LEU A 35 1.28 0.77 -7.26
CA LEU A 35 2.60 1.42 -7.29
C LEU A 35 2.55 2.89 -6.83
N ASP A 36 2.89 3.83 -7.71
CA ASP A 36 3.03 5.25 -7.42
C ASP A 36 1.69 5.95 -7.09
N ASP A 37 0.54 5.31 -7.34
CA ASP A 37 -0.78 5.84 -6.98
C ASP A 37 -1.12 5.66 -5.49
N VAL A 38 -0.26 4.98 -4.72
CA VAL A 38 -0.50 4.70 -3.29
C VAL A 38 0.76 4.81 -2.46
N VAL A 39 0.61 5.28 -1.22
CA VAL A 39 1.67 5.29 -0.21
C VAL A 39 1.16 4.70 1.10
N VAL A 40 1.93 3.78 1.69
CA VAL A 40 1.60 3.20 2.99
C VAL A 40 2.04 4.16 4.10
N LEU A 41 1.06 4.70 4.83
CA LEU A 41 1.30 5.55 6.01
C LEU A 41 1.59 4.70 7.27
N GLY A 42 0.99 3.52 7.37
CA GLY A 42 1.20 2.58 8.46
C GLY A 42 0.29 1.35 8.36
N PRO A 43 0.48 0.34 9.23
CA PRO A 43 1.52 0.27 10.27
C PRO A 43 2.94 0.13 9.68
N GLU A 44 3.95 0.48 10.47
CA GLU A 44 5.37 0.45 10.03
C GLU A 44 5.83 -0.94 9.57
N SER A 45 5.23 -2.02 10.08
CA SER A 45 5.49 -3.38 9.60
C SER A 45 5.11 -3.55 8.13
N LEU A 46 3.87 -3.17 7.77
CA LEU A 46 3.37 -3.24 6.39
C LEU A 46 4.20 -2.36 5.46
N LYS A 47 4.52 -1.14 5.91
CA LYS A 47 5.36 -0.22 5.15
C LYS A 47 6.73 -0.83 4.80
N ARG A 48 7.39 -1.46 5.77
CA ARG A 48 8.67 -2.15 5.55
C ARG A 48 8.52 -3.31 4.58
N SER A 49 7.50 -4.15 4.73
CA SER A 49 7.28 -5.29 3.84
C SER A 49 6.99 -4.86 2.39
N VAL A 50 6.29 -3.75 2.17
CA VAL A 50 6.10 -3.17 0.84
C VAL A 50 7.43 -2.67 0.24
N ILE A 51 8.26 -1.99 1.02
CA ILE A 51 9.60 -1.54 0.58
C ILE A 51 10.47 -2.74 0.18
N GLU A 52 10.47 -3.80 0.97
CA GLU A 52 11.22 -5.03 0.68
C GLU A 52 10.73 -5.68 -0.63
N ALA A 53 9.42 -5.77 -0.83
CA ALA A 53 8.85 -6.33 -2.06
C ALA A 53 9.17 -5.49 -3.31
N LEU A 54 9.09 -4.15 -3.21
CA LEU A 54 9.49 -3.25 -4.29
C LEU A 54 10.99 -3.39 -4.62
N SER A 55 11.84 -3.52 -3.59
CA SER A 55 13.29 -3.72 -3.78
C SER A 55 13.58 -5.02 -4.53
N GLN A 56 12.90 -6.12 -4.19
CA GLN A 56 13.03 -7.40 -4.89
C GLN A 56 12.56 -7.32 -6.35
N LEU A 57 11.48 -6.59 -6.64
CA LEU A 57 11.02 -6.40 -8.01
C LEU A 57 12.07 -5.71 -8.88
N VAL A 58 12.73 -4.68 -8.34
CA VAL A 58 13.84 -3.97 -9.01
C VAL A 58 15.03 -4.91 -9.23
N GLU A 59 15.39 -5.73 -8.25
CA GLU A 59 16.50 -6.69 -8.41
C GLU A 59 16.23 -7.76 -9.49
N ILE A 60 14.99 -8.23 -9.61
CA ILE A 60 14.61 -9.31 -10.55
C ILE A 60 14.42 -8.79 -11.98
N HIS A 61 13.90 -7.57 -12.14
CA HIS A 61 13.54 -7.00 -13.45
C HIS A 61 14.49 -5.89 -13.92
N GLY A 62 15.63 -5.71 -13.24
CA GLY A 62 16.69 -4.75 -13.57
C GLY A 62 17.38 -5.01 -14.90
#